data_AF-A0A8H6IRU1-F1
#
_entry.id   AF-A0A8H6IRU1-F1
#
_cell.length_a   1.000
_cell.length_b   1.000
_cell.length_c   1.000
_cell.angle_alpha   90.00
_cell.angle_beta   90.00
_cell.angle_gamma   90.00
#
_symmetry.space_group_name_H-M   'P 1'
#
loop_
_entity.id
_entity.type
_entity.pdbx_description
1 polymer ?
#
loop_
_entity_poly.entity_id
_entity_poly.type
_entity_poly.pdbx_seq_one_letter_code
_entity_poly.pdbx_strand_id
1 'polypeptide(L)'
;MTDSRQPQEKHFDLIERGLKRRNVPGILAFVGLRGLDPLLQYKILADGWGASILAKVGLRSISPLAGVASSTSLSLLDNLNLPLPHLILLVMSVGSFAKQSYWLVGLCAEDFPPSAAVAVSIYNTLVNSTNSLLFLAASTSVLTAPREFPGTGLPYQVVLGSALFGVGMFLEIASEWQRKQFKDKPENKGKVIQEGLWGWARHINYGGYALWRAGYCMAASGFIGGTIMGAWQAFDFITRGVPTLNAYCQKRYGEQWTRFRRDVKWVLIPGVY
;
A
#
# COMPACT_ATOMS: atom_id res chain seq x y z
N MET A 1 27.30 -9.97 -40.06
CA MET A 1 26.51 -10.45 -38.90
C MET A 1 26.23 -9.26 -38.02
N THR A 2 25.02 -8.73 -38.10
CA THR A 2 24.59 -7.53 -37.36
C THR A 2 24.32 -7.92 -35.90
N ASP A 3 25.14 -7.39 -35.00
CA ASP A 3 24.97 -7.44 -33.54
C ASP A 3 23.74 -6.60 -33.16
N SER A 4 22.55 -7.22 -33.18
CA SER A 4 21.32 -6.59 -32.71
C SER A 4 21.24 -6.68 -31.19
N ARG A 5 22.06 -5.91 -30.46
CA ARG A 5 21.77 -5.63 -29.06
C ARG A 5 20.53 -4.76 -29.02
N GLN A 6 19.39 -5.37 -28.72
CA GLN A 6 18.22 -4.62 -28.31
C GLN A 6 18.63 -3.69 -27.17
N PRO A 7 18.27 -2.38 -27.21
CA PRO A 7 18.54 -1.49 -26.10
C PRO A 7 17.94 -2.10 -24.84
N GLN A 8 18.74 -2.33 -23.80
CA GLN A 8 18.19 -2.63 -22.49
C GLN A 8 17.35 -1.41 -22.07
N GLU A 9 16.04 -1.51 -22.18
CA GLU A 9 15.15 -0.54 -21.55
C GLU A 9 15.46 -0.54 -20.05
N LYS A 10 16.15 0.52 -19.60
CA LYS A 10 16.35 0.77 -18.17
C LYS A 10 15.01 1.19 -17.59
N HIS A 11 14.23 0.21 -17.17
CA HIS A 11 13.04 0.48 -16.38
C HIS A 11 13.46 1.06 -15.02
N PHE A 12 12.84 2.17 -14.62
CA PHE A 12 13.15 2.86 -13.36
C PHE A 12 12.74 2.00 -12.16
N ASP A 13 13.73 1.64 -11.33
CA ASP A 13 13.55 0.99 -10.03
C ASP A 13 14.33 1.75 -8.95
N LEU A 14 13.69 1.96 -7.80
CA LEU A 14 14.30 2.65 -6.66
C LEU A 14 15.27 1.75 -5.88
N ILE A 15 15.16 0.43 -6.09
CA ILE A 15 15.96 -0.58 -5.41
C ILE A 15 16.83 -1.31 -6.43
N GLU A 16 18.12 -1.43 -6.11
CA GLU A 16 19.05 -2.20 -6.94
C GLU A 16 18.82 -3.71 -6.72
N ARG A 17 18.14 -4.34 -7.68
CA ARG A 17 17.73 -5.75 -7.57
C ARG A 17 18.94 -6.68 -7.60
N GLY A 18 19.04 -7.56 -6.60
CA GLY A 18 20.08 -8.57 -6.48
C GLY A 18 21.25 -8.16 -5.57
N LEU A 19 21.33 -6.89 -5.17
CA LEU A 19 22.28 -6.44 -4.16
C LEU A 19 21.73 -6.75 -2.77
N LYS A 20 22.11 -7.92 -2.24
CA LYS A 20 21.67 -8.35 -0.91
C LYS A 20 22.54 -7.74 0.18
N ARG A 21 22.17 -6.57 0.68
CA ARG A 21 22.89 -5.87 1.75
C ARG A 21 21.91 -5.20 2.70
N ARG A 22 22.19 -5.29 4.00
CA ARG A 22 21.45 -4.52 5.00
C ARG A 22 21.95 -3.08 5.03
N ASN A 23 21.10 -2.13 4.65
CA ASN A 23 21.42 -0.71 4.62
C ASN A 23 20.83 0.01 5.85
N VAL A 24 21.58 0.02 6.96
CA VAL A 24 21.09 0.59 8.24
C VAL A 24 20.68 2.08 8.12
N PRO A 25 21.47 2.96 7.47
CA PRO A 25 21.05 4.36 7.28
C PRO A 25 19.73 4.49 6.52
N GLY A 26 19.53 3.71 5.45
CA GLY A 26 18.28 3.73 4.69
C GLY A 26 17.09 3.20 5.49
N ILE A 27 17.27 2.15 6.29
CA ILE A 27 16.24 1.61 7.20
C ILE A 27 15.84 2.67 8.24
N LEU A 28 16.82 3.31 8.90
CA LEU A 28 16.55 4.34 9.90
C LEU A 28 15.85 5.57 9.28
N ALA A 29 16.33 6.03 8.13
CA ALA A 29 15.69 7.12 7.39
C ALA A 29 14.23 6.77 7.04
N PHE A 30 13.97 5.56 6.57
CA PHE A 30 12.63 5.12 6.22
C PHE A 30 11.70 5.05 7.42
N VAL A 31 12.13 4.38 8.50
CA VAL A 31 11.30 4.23 9.72
C VAL A 31 11.04 5.61 10.35
N GLY A 32 12.04 6.49 10.40
CA GLY A 32 11.90 7.85 10.89
C GLY A 32 10.92 8.67 10.06
N LEU A 33 11.16 8.79 8.75
CA LEU A 33 10.31 9.59 7.86
C LEU A 33 8.88 9.05 7.77
N ARG A 34 8.70 7.73 7.65
CA ARG A 34 7.37 7.11 7.66
C ARG A 34 6.68 7.21 9.01
N GLY A 35 7.42 7.22 10.11
CA GLY A 35 6.87 7.38 11.46
C GLY A 35 6.26 8.76 11.72
N LEU A 36 6.69 9.79 10.98
CA LEU A 36 6.09 11.13 11.02
C LEU A 36 4.72 11.19 10.33
N ASP A 37 4.44 10.29 9.40
CA ASP A 37 3.24 10.33 8.58
C ASP A 37 1.94 10.14 9.40
N PRO A 38 1.80 9.13 10.29
CA PRO A 38 0.62 9.06 11.16
C PRO A 38 0.38 10.31 12.00
N LEU A 39 1.44 10.98 12.47
CA LEU A 39 1.33 12.24 13.23
C LEU A 39 0.77 13.36 12.35
N LEU A 40 1.26 13.47 11.11
CA LEU A 40 0.74 14.42 10.14
C LEU A 40 -0.72 14.10 9.78
N GLN A 41 -1.07 12.83 9.55
CA GLN A 41 -2.44 12.43 9.25
C GLN A 41 -3.39 12.75 10.41
N TYR A 42 -2.95 12.56 11.67
CA TYR A 42 -3.71 13.03 12.83
C TYR A 42 -3.94 14.54 12.80
N LYS A 43 -2.91 15.35 12.49
CA LYS A 43 -3.07 16.81 12.38
C LYS A 43 -4.06 17.21 11.28
N ILE A 44 -4.01 16.54 10.13
CA ILE A 44 -4.95 16.78 9.02
C ILE A 44 -6.38 16.44 9.42
N LEU A 45 -6.59 15.25 10.00
CA LEU A 45 -7.92 14.70 10.34
C LEU A 45 -8.54 15.34 11.59
N ALA A 46 -7.75 15.66 12.61
CA ALA A 46 -8.24 16.03 13.94
C ALA A 46 -8.02 17.52 14.28
N ASP A 47 -6.90 18.10 13.87
CA ASP A 47 -6.37 19.36 14.44
C ASP A 47 -6.61 20.57 13.52
N GLY A 48 -7.61 20.50 12.64
CA GLY A 48 -8.01 21.60 11.76
C GLY A 48 -7.04 21.94 10.61
N TRP A 49 -5.91 21.24 10.49
CA TRP A 49 -4.97 21.46 9.37
C TRP A 49 -5.63 21.13 8.03
N GLY A 50 -6.36 20.01 7.96
CA GLY A 50 -7.07 19.62 6.74
C GLY A 50 -8.10 20.67 6.30
N ALA A 51 -8.92 21.16 7.25
CA ALA A 51 -9.88 22.23 6.99
C ALA A 51 -9.18 23.52 6.51
N SER A 52 -8.06 23.88 7.12
CA SER A 52 -7.27 25.06 6.71
C SER A 52 -6.69 24.93 5.30
N ILE A 53 -6.20 23.73 4.94
CA ILE A 53 -5.70 23.44 3.59
C ILE A 53 -6.82 23.52 2.56
N LEU A 54 -7.97 22.91 2.85
CA LEU A 54 -9.13 22.93 1.96
C LEU A 54 -9.67 24.36 1.75
N ALA A 55 -9.74 25.16 2.81
CA ALA A 55 -10.17 26.55 2.73
C ALA A 55 -9.26 27.39 1.80
N LYS A 56 -7.95 27.17 1.82
CA LYS A 56 -6.98 27.86 0.93
C LYS A 56 -7.20 27.57 -0.55
N VAL A 57 -7.81 26.44 -0.88
CA VAL A 57 -8.16 26.06 -2.26
C VAL A 57 -9.64 26.26 -2.57
N GLY A 58 -10.37 26.99 -1.73
CA GLY A 58 -11.79 27.32 -1.94
C GLY A 58 -12.75 26.16 -1.73
N LEU A 59 -12.31 25.07 -1.08
CA LEU A 59 -13.14 23.90 -0.80
C LEU A 59 -13.71 23.96 0.62
N ARG A 60 -15.00 23.65 0.74
CA ARG A 60 -15.67 23.49 2.03
C ARG A 60 -15.24 22.16 2.66
N SER A 61 -14.78 22.20 3.91
CA SER A 61 -14.59 21.00 4.72
C SER A 61 -15.91 20.58 5.39
N ILE A 62 -16.07 19.27 5.56
CA ILE A 62 -16.99 18.72 6.54
C ILE A 62 -16.30 18.87 7.88
N SER A 63 -16.95 19.60 8.78
CA SER A 63 -16.53 19.61 10.17
C SER A 63 -16.67 18.19 10.71
N PRO A 64 -15.74 17.68 11.55
CA PRO A 64 -15.96 16.43 12.26
C PRO A 64 -17.35 16.55 12.89
N LEU A 65 -18.29 15.73 12.41
CA LEU A 65 -19.67 15.74 12.86
C LEU A 65 -19.67 15.85 14.38
N ALA A 66 -20.39 16.84 14.93
CA ALA A 66 -20.71 16.86 16.34
C ALA A 66 -21.40 15.53 16.66
N GLY A 67 -20.64 14.56 17.15
CA GLY A 67 -20.99 13.14 17.10
C GLY A 67 -19.97 12.34 17.88
N VAL A 68 -20.32 12.12 19.16
CA VAL A 68 -19.77 11.20 20.16
C VAL A 68 -18.41 10.58 19.83
N ALA A 69 -17.36 11.01 20.57
CA ALA A 69 -16.08 10.32 20.59
C ALA A 69 -16.31 8.82 20.74
N SER A 70 -15.74 8.04 19.83
CA SER A 70 -16.02 6.61 19.79
C SER A 70 -15.31 5.92 20.95
N SER A 71 -16.06 5.26 21.84
CA SER A 71 -15.45 4.40 22.83
C SER A 71 -15.14 3.05 22.19
N THR A 72 -13.85 2.77 22.06
CA THR A 72 -13.32 1.52 21.50
C THR A 72 -12.98 0.51 22.59
N SER A 73 -13.21 0.85 23.86
CA SER A 73 -12.68 0.16 25.06
C SER A 73 -11.15 0.13 25.14
N LEU A 74 -10.45 0.84 24.24
CA LEU A 74 -9.01 0.98 24.23
C LEU A 74 -8.66 2.43 24.54
N SER A 75 -8.21 2.69 25.77
CA SER A 75 -7.91 4.04 26.28
C SER A 75 -6.97 4.84 25.38
N LEU A 76 -5.99 4.18 24.75
CA LEU A 76 -5.03 4.80 23.86
C LEU A 76 -5.70 5.40 22.60
N LEU A 77 -6.74 4.74 22.08
CA LEU A 77 -7.52 5.23 20.94
C LEU A 77 -8.57 6.25 21.37
N ASP A 78 -9.24 6.01 22.50
CA ASP A 78 -10.29 6.89 23.02
C ASP A 78 -9.70 8.27 23.38
N ASN A 79 -8.45 8.33 23.85
CA ASN A 79 -7.71 9.57 24.13
C ASN A 79 -7.43 10.43 22.88
N LEU A 80 -7.58 9.88 21.67
CA LEU A 80 -7.45 10.65 20.43
C LEU A 80 -8.69 11.51 20.15
N ASN A 81 -9.80 11.28 20.85
CA ASN A 81 -11.05 12.06 20.73
C ASN A 81 -11.55 12.20 19.29
N LEU A 82 -11.37 11.15 18.48
CA LEU A 82 -11.77 11.12 17.07
C LEU A 82 -13.12 10.41 16.88
N PRO A 83 -14.00 10.93 16.01
CA PRO A 83 -15.14 10.16 15.52
C PRO A 83 -14.68 8.89 14.81
N LEU A 84 -15.44 7.80 14.89
CA LEU A 84 -15.05 6.47 14.37
C LEU A 84 -14.53 6.49 12.93
N PRO A 85 -15.17 7.18 11.95
CA PRO A 85 -14.63 7.24 10.59
C PRO A 85 -13.24 7.90 10.51
N HIS A 86 -13.00 8.96 11.29
CA HIS A 86 -11.69 9.62 11.33
C HIS A 86 -10.63 8.70 11.96
N LEU A 87 -11.01 8.01 13.04
CA LEU A 87 -10.15 7.03 13.70
C LEU A 87 -9.78 5.88 12.75
N ILE A 88 -10.73 5.37 11.97
CA ILE A 88 -10.48 4.32 10.96
C ILE A 88 -9.42 4.77 9.95
N LEU A 89 -9.54 5.97 9.37
CA LEU A 89 -8.53 6.45 8.42
C LEU A 89 -7.16 6.67 9.07
N LEU A 90 -7.11 7.12 10.33
CA LEU A 90 -5.85 7.21 11.06
C LEU A 90 -5.22 5.85 11.32
N VAL A 91 -6.03 4.85 11.73
CA VAL A 91 -5.59 3.47 11.91
C VAL A 91 -5.07 2.87 10.60
N MET A 92 -5.68 3.19 9.45
CA MET A 92 -5.15 2.79 8.14
C MET A 92 -3.76 3.41 7.86
N SER A 93 -3.54 4.68 8.20
CA SER A 93 -2.22 5.31 8.10
C SER A 93 -1.19 4.61 8.99
N VAL A 94 -1.51 4.42 10.28
CA VAL A 94 -0.66 3.72 11.25
C VAL A 94 -0.35 2.29 10.79
N GLY A 95 -1.37 1.55 10.35
CA GLY A 95 -1.22 0.19 9.84
C GLY A 95 -0.33 0.14 8.61
N SER A 96 -0.51 1.09 7.67
CA SER A 96 0.32 1.17 6.46
C SER A 96 1.81 1.36 6.79
N PHE A 97 2.11 2.23 7.77
CA PHE A 97 3.45 2.47 8.32
C PHE A 97 4.00 1.22 8.99
N ALA A 98 3.26 0.64 9.94
CA ALA A 98 3.69 -0.54 10.69
C ALA A 98 4.05 -1.69 9.74
N LYS A 99 3.21 -1.97 8.75
CA LYS A 99 3.47 -3.01 7.74
C LYS A 99 4.71 -2.72 6.90
N GLN A 100 4.87 -1.49 6.42
CA GLN A 100 6.03 -1.11 5.61
C GLN A 100 7.34 -1.19 6.39
N SER A 101 7.32 -0.76 7.65
CA SER A 101 8.46 -0.89 8.57
C SER A 101 8.79 -2.35 8.85
N TYR A 102 7.77 -3.18 9.12
CA TYR A 102 7.96 -4.62 9.30
C TYR A 102 8.55 -5.28 8.05
N TRP A 103 8.04 -4.97 6.86
CA TRP A 103 8.57 -5.49 5.61
C TRP A 103 10.04 -5.10 5.44
N LEU A 104 10.39 -3.83 5.60
CA LEU A 104 11.76 -3.37 5.37
C LEU A 104 12.74 -3.94 6.40
N VAL A 105 12.35 -4.02 7.67
CA VAL A 105 13.22 -4.46 8.77
C VAL A 105 13.34 -5.99 8.82
N GLY A 106 12.24 -6.70 8.59
CA GLY A 106 12.12 -8.14 8.83
C GLY A 106 12.15 -9.02 7.59
N LEU A 107 11.69 -8.50 6.43
CA LEU A 107 11.48 -9.31 5.22
C LEU A 107 12.40 -8.92 4.06
N CYS A 108 12.70 -7.63 3.91
CA CYS A 108 13.52 -7.14 2.81
C CYS A 108 14.98 -7.58 2.99
N ALA A 109 15.51 -8.23 1.95
CA ALA A 109 16.91 -8.64 1.88
C ALA A 109 17.75 -7.80 0.91
N GLU A 110 17.10 -6.93 0.13
CA GLU A 110 17.74 -6.08 -0.88
C GLU A 110 18.25 -4.78 -0.25
N ASP A 111 19.28 -4.16 -0.83
CA ASP A 111 19.76 -2.85 -0.39
C ASP A 111 18.66 -1.80 -0.56
N PHE A 112 18.44 -1.03 0.51
CA PHE A 112 17.43 0.02 0.52
C PHE A 112 18.13 1.36 0.88
N PRO A 113 18.53 2.15 -0.11
CA PRO A 113 19.30 3.36 0.14
C PRO A 113 18.44 4.49 0.74
N PRO A 114 19.05 5.47 1.44
CA PRO A 114 18.33 6.63 1.97
C PRO A 114 17.53 7.42 0.92
N SER A 115 17.99 7.49 -0.33
CA SER A 115 17.25 8.13 -1.43
C SER A 115 15.92 7.43 -1.73
N ALA A 116 15.93 6.10 -1.77
CA ALA A 116 14.70 5.30 -1.90
C ALA A 116 13.79 5.51 -0.67
N ALA A 117 14.38 5.57 0.53
CA ALA A 117 13.63 5.83 1.75
C ALA A 117 12.87 7.16 1.70
N VAL A 118 13.54 8.23 1.26
CA VAL A 118 12.93 9.55 1.09
C VAL A 118 11.83 9.51 0.03
N ALA A 119 12.12 8.98 -1.16
CA ALA A 119 11.16 8.94 -2.27
C ALA A 119 9.88 8.17 -1.90
N VAL A 120 10.03 6.97 -1.31
CA VAL A 120 8.88 6.15 -0.88
C VAL A 120 8.13 6.84 0.26
N SER A 121 8.81 7.50 1.20
CA SER A 121 8.15 8.21 2.29
C SER A 121 7.30 9.37 1.78
N ILE A 122 7.87 10.22 0.91
CA ILE A 122 7.15 11.33 0.28
C ILE A 122 5.92 10.82 -0.45
N TYR A 123 6.06 9.78 -1.28
CA TYR A 123 4.93 9.22 -2.01
C TYR A 123 3.80 8.72 -1.08
N ASN A 124 4.15 7.99 -0.01
CA ASN A 124 3.15 7.49 0.92
C ASN A 124 2.45 8.64 1.67
N THR A 125 3.22 9.63 2.13
CA THR A 125 2.68 10.80 2.82
C THR A 125 1.77 11.63 1.92
N LEU A 126 2.13 11.83 0.65
CA LEU A 126 1.27 12.52 -0.31
C LEU A 126 -0.05 11.78 -0.51
N VAL A 127 -0.01 10.49 -0.84
CA VAL A 127 -1.23 9.70 -1.08
C VAL A 127 -2.11 9.62 0.18
N ASN A 128 -1.51 9.40 1.36
CA ASN A 128 -2.28 9.35 2.61
C ASN A 128 -2.91 10.72 2.93
N SER A 129 -2.16 11.82 2.72
CA SER A 129 -2.69 13.18 2.90
C SER A 129 -3.80 13.49 1.90
N THR A 130 -3.68 13.04 0.65
CA THR A 130 -4.76 13.16 -0.35
C THR A 130 -6.01 12.43 0.11
N ASN A 131 -5.90 11.19 0.62
CA ASN A 131 -7.05 10.48 1.17
C ASN A 131 -7.68 11.25 2.34
N SER A 132 -6.88 11.73 3.28
CA SER A 132 -7.37 12.52 4.42
C SER A 132 -8.08 13.82 3.98
N LEU A 133 -7.56 14.50 2.96
CA LEU A 133 -8.17 15.72 2.41
C LEU A 133 -9.45 15.42 1.64
N LEU A 134 -9.48 14.35 0.83
CA LEU A 134 -10.70 13.90 0.14
C LEU A 134 -11.79 13.49 1.14
N PHE A 135 -11.39 12.86 2.24
CA PHE A 135 -12.30 12.51 3.32
C PHE A 135 -12.89 13.73 4.02
N LEU A 136 -12.13 14.81 4.15
CA LEU A 136 -12.62 16.06 4.78
C LEU A 136 -13.35 16.98 3.80
N ALA A 137 -13.11 16.90 2.49
CA ALA A 137 -13.74 17.79 1.53
C ALA A 137 -15.23 17.42 1.30
N ALA A 138 -16.11 18.40 1.42
CA ALA A 138 -17.56 18.19 1.31
C ALA A 138 -18.02 17.62 -0.03
N SER A 139 -17.27 17.87 -1.10
CA SER A 139 -17.57 17.38 -2.45
C SER A 139 -17.18 15.92 -2.67
N THR A 140 -16.29 15.35 -1.86
CA THR A 140 -15.71 14.02 -2.08
C THR A 140 -15.86 13.06 -0.91
N SER A 141 -16.18 13.58 0.28
CA SER A 141 -16.20 12.77 1.50
C SER A 141 -17.22 11.65 1.44
N VAL A 142 -16.76 10.47 1.85
CA VAL A 142 -17.62 9.30 2.07
C VAL A 142 -18.74 9.56 3.09
N LEU A 143 -18.59 10.54 3.98
CA LEU A 143 -19.58 10.85 5.02
C LEU A 143 -20.89 11.41 4.46
N THR A 144 -20.88 11.83 3.20
CA THR A 144 -22.09 12.27 2.48
C THR A 144 -22.84 11.12 1.82
N ALA A 145 -22.33 9.87 1.93
CA ALA A 145 -22.95 8.72 1.32
C ALA A 145 -24.34 8.43 1.91
N PRO A 146 -25.35 8.12 1.07
CA PRO A 146 -26.74 8.01 1.51
C PRO A 146 -27.07 6.69 2.23
N ARG A 147 -26.14 5.75 2.30
CA ARG A 147 -26.40 4.39 2.80
C ARG A 147 -25.35 3.97 3.81
N GLU A 148 -25.84 3.48 4.94
CA GLU A 148 -25.03 2.92 6.03
C GLU A 148 -25.07 1.40 6.04
N PHE A 149 -23.98 0.79 6.49
CA PHE A 149 -23.87 -0.64 6.69
C PHE A 149 -24.66 -1.05 7.95
N PRO A 150 -25.62 -1.99 7.84
CA PRO A 150 -26.55 -2.32 8.92
C PRO A 150 -25.84 -2.63 10.24
N GLY A 151 -26.31 -2.01 11.32
CA GLY A 151 -25.79 -2.25 12.68
C GLY A 151 -24.48 -1.56 13.03
N THR A 152 -23.88 -0.77 12.12
CA THR A 152 -22.59 -0.10 12.39
C THR A 152 -22.66 1.44 12.42
N GLY A 153 -23.66 2.05 11.78
CA GLY A 153 -23.73 3.51 11.61
C GLY A 153 -22.63 4.08 10.72
N LEU A 154 -21.90 3.22 9.98
CA LEU A 154 -20.84 3.62 9.05
C LEU A 154 -21.32 3.51 7.61
N PRO A 155 -20.86 4.38 6.70
CA PRO A 155 -21.09 4.19 5.27
C PRO A 155 -20.58 2.83 4.77
N TYR A 156 -21.29 2.19 3.83
CA TYR A 156 -20.86 0.92 3.23
C TYR A 156 -19.41 0.95 2.75
N GLN A 157 -19.00 2.06 2.16
CA GLN A 157 -17.68 2.27 1.58
C GLN A 157 -16.58 2.30 2.64
N VAL A 158 -16.88 2.76 3.86
CA VAL A 158 -15.93 2.70 4.99
C VAL A 158 -15.71 1.25 5.41
N VAL A 159 -16.77 0.45 5.53
CA VAL A 159 -16.69 -0.97 5.91
C VAL A 159 -15.99 -1.80 4.84
N LEU A 160 -16.43 -1.68 3.58
CA LEU A 160 -15.85 -2.41 2.45
C LEU A 160 -14.41 -1.95 2.17
N GLY A 161 -14.14 -0.64 2.24
CA GLY A 161 -12.80 -0.10 2.11
C GLY A 161 -11.85 -0.61 3.20
N SER A 162 -12.34 -0.72 4.44
CA SER A 162 -11.58 -1.32 5.54
C SER A 162 -11.30 -2.81 5.35
N ALA A 163 -12.28 -3.56 4.83
CA ALA A 163 -12.08 -4.97 4.49
C ALA A 163 -11.03 -5.14 3.37
N LEU A 164 -11.13 -4.35 2.29
CA LEU A 164 -10.14 -4.34 1.20
C LEU A 164 -8.75 -3.95 1.70
N PHE A 165 -8.67 -2.96 2.60
CA PHE A 165 -7.43 -2.57 3.26
C PHE A 165 -6.82 -3.75 4.03
N GLY A 166 -7.59 -4.40 4.89
CA GLY A 166 -7.12 -5.56 5.66
C GLY A 166 -6.66 -6.73 4.78
N VAL A 167 -7.48 -7.11 3.79
CA VAL A 167 -7.15 -8.22 2.86
C VAL A 167 -5.89 -7.89 2.05
N GLY A 168 -5.78 -6.68 1.51
CA GLY A 168 -4.61 -6.28 0.73
C GLY A 168 -3.32 -6.29 1.54
N MET A 169 -3.39 -5.77 2.78
CA MET A 169 -2.26 -5.78 3.72
C MET A 169 -1.85 -7.21 4.09
N PHE A 170 -2.82 -8.10 4.33
CA PHE A 170 -2.56 -9.50 4.59
C PHE A 170 -1.87 -10.19 3.42
N LEU A 171 -2.38 -10.03 2.19
CA LEU A 171 -1.80 -10.66 1.00
C LEU A 171 -0.34 -10.21 0.77
N GLU A 172 -0.06 -8.92 0.94
CA GLU A 172 1.29 -8.37 0.80
C GLU A 172 2.26 -8.93 1.85
N ILE A 173 1.90 -8.91 3.14
CA ILE A 173 2.76 -9.44 4.21
C ILE A 173 2.94 -10.94 4.09
N ALA A 174 1.84 -11.69 3.93
CA ALA A 174 1.86 -13.15 3.95
C ALA A 174 2.66 -13.71 2.78
N SER A 175 2.55 -13.11 1.58
CA SER A 175 3.32 -13.56 0.42
C SER A 175 4.81 -13.27 0.55
N GLU A 176 5.20 -12.10 1.07
CA GLU A 176 6.61 -11.79 1.33
C GLU A 176 7.20 -12.65 2.44
N TRP A 177 6.42 -12.96 3.48
CA TRP A 177 6.81 -13.90 4.52
C TRP A 177 7.04 -15.32 3.96
N GLN A 178 6.09 -15.84 3.17
CA GLN A 178 6.24 -17.13 2.47
C GLN A 178 7.50 -17.14 1.59
N ARG A 179 7.73 -16.05 0.85
CA ARG A 179 8.92 -15.88 0.01
C ARG A 179 10.20 -15.91 0.82
N LYS A 180 10.25 -15.22 1.96
CA LYS A 180 11.43 -15.24 2.86
C LYS A 180 11.69 -16.66 3.38
N GLN A 181 10.68 -17.31 3.95
CA GLN A 181 10.82 -18.67 4.48
C GLN A 181 11.29 -19.67 3.42
N PHE A 182 10.75 -19.57 2.20
CA PHE A 182 11.19 -20.40 1.08
C PHE A 182 12.67 -20.15 0.73
N LYS A 183 13.11 -18.89 0.70
CA LYS A 183 14.47 -18.50 0.28
C LYS A 183 15.54 -18.74 1.34
N ASP A 184 15.17 -18.78 2.61
CA ASP A 184 16.08 -19.03 3.72
C ASP A 184 16.53 -20.51 3.79
N LYS A 185 15.76 -21.41 3.17
CA LYS A 185 16.09 -22.84 3.05
C LYS A 185 17.26 -23.08 2.07
N PRO A 186 18.35 -23.75 2.48
CA PRO A 186 19.51 -24.00 1.62
C PRO A 186 19.19 -24.76 0.32
N GLU A 187 18.25 -25.70 0.37
CA GLU A 187 17.78 -26.52 -0.75
C GLU A 187 17.02 -25.72 -1.82
N ASN A 188 16.60 -24.49 -1.49
CA ASN A 188 15.87 -23.59 -2.38
C ASN A 188 16.77 -22.49 -2.99
N LYS A 189 18.08 -22.54 -2.73
CA LYS A 189 19.05 -21.64 -3.36
C LYS A 189 18.92 -21.72 -4.89
N GLY A 190 18.76 -20.56 -5.52
CA GLY A 190 18.60 -20.46 -6.98
C GLY A 190 17.24 -20.89 -7.54
N LYS A 191 16.27 -21.32 -6.71
CA LYS A 191 14.93 -21.70 -7.17
C LYS A 191 13.94 -20.54 -7.08
N VAL A 192 12.99 -20.45 -7.99
CA VAL A 192 11.84 -19.52 -7.87
C VAL A 192 10.77 -20.12 -6.94
N ILE A 193 10.15 -19.29 -6.10
CA ILE A 193 9.00 -19.74 -5.29
C ILE A 193 7.77 -19.88 -6.19
N GLN A 194 7.07 -21.02 -6.09
CA GLN A 194 5.84 -21.30 -6.85
C GLN A 194 4.72 -21.86 -5.97
N GLU A 195 4.93 -21.95 -4.66
CA GLU A 195 4.01 -22.51 -3.68
C GLU A 195 3.29 -21.42 -2.87
N GLY A 196 2.24 -21.80 -2.15
CA GLY A 196 1.44 -20.87 -1.37
C GLY A 196 0.76 -19.82 -2.26
N LEU A 197 0.75 -18.56 -1.82
CA LEU A 197 0.11 -17.45 -2.54
C LEU A 197 0.75 -17.20 -3.92
N TRP A 198 2.02 -17.56 -4.10
CA TRP A 198 2.74 -17.42 -5.37
C TRP A 198 2.27 -18.42 -6.44
N GLY A 199 1.62 -19.51 -6.03
CA GLY A 199 0.95 -20.44 -6.96
C GLY A 199 -0.39 -19.90 -7.48
N TRP A 200 -0.97 -18.90 -6.80
CA TRP A 200 -2.23 -18.27 -7.22
C TRP A 200 -2.00 -17.11 -8.18
N ALA A 201 -1.03 -16.24 -7.89
CA ALA A 201 -0.61 -15.17 -8.79
C ALA A 201 0.87 -14.86 -8.65
N ARG A 202 1.52 -14.52 -9.77
CA ARG A 202 2.98 -14.30 -9.85
C ARG A 202 3.48 -13.11 -9.05
N HIS A 203 2.62 -12.12 -8.84
CA HIS A 203 2.85 -10.88 -8.11
C HIS A 203 1.65 -10.58 -7.20
N ILE A 204 1.23 -11.58 -6.42
CA ILE A 204 0.13 -11.47 -5.45
C ILE A 204 0.34 -10.34 -4.44
N ASN A 205 1.60 -10.01 -4.12
CA ASN A 205 1.99 -8.89 -3.27
C ASN A 205 1.62 -7.53 -3.91
N TYR A 206 1.80 -7.37 -5.22
CA TYR A 206 1.39 -6.16 -5.94
C TYR A 206 -0.13 -6.04 -6.03
N GLY A 207 -0.83 -7.17 -6.21
CA GLY A 207 -2.29 -7.22 -6.08
C GLY A 207 -2.75 -6.78 -4.70
N GLY A 208 -2.13 -7.30 -3.64
CA GLY A 208 -2.36 -6.86 -2.26
C GLY A 208 -2.13 -5.37 -2.06
N TYR A 209 -1.05 -4.83 -2.62
CA TYR A 209 -0.73 -3.40 -2.57
C TYR A 209 -1.82 -2.54 -3.22
N ALA A 210 -2.25 -2.90 -4.42
CA ALA A 210 -3.31 -2.20 -5.13
C ALA A 210 -4.64 -2.25 -4.35
N LEU A 211 -4.97 -3.42 -3.77
CA LEU A 211 -6.19 -3.61 -2.98
C LEU A 211 -6.22 -2.73 -1.73
N TRP A 212 -5.14 -2.68 -0.94
CA TRP A 212 -5.20 -1.88 0.28
C TRP A 212 -5.16 -0.38 -0.01
N ARG A 213 -4.47 0.05 -1.07
CA ARG A 213 -4.52 1.44 -1.54
C ARG A 213 -5.92 1.83 -2.02
N ALA A 214 -6.58 0.95 -2.79
CA ALA A 214 -7.97 1.13 -3.20
C ALA A 214 -8.91 1.20 -1.99
N GLY A 215 -8.75 0.28 -1.02
CA GLY A 215 -9.55 0.22 0.20
C GLY A 215 -9.44 1.48 1.05
N TYR A 216 -8.23 2.01 1.23
CA TYR A 216 -8.00 3.27 1.95
C TYR A 216 -8.71 4.43 1.24
N CYS A 217 -8.48 4.62 -0.07
CA CYS A 217 -9.13 5.70 -0.82
C CYS A 217 -10.67 5.53 -0.85
N MET A 218 -11.17 4.30 -0.89
CA MET A 218 -12.60 4.00 -0.81
C MET A 218 -13.21 4.40 0.53
N ALA A 219 -12.53 4.09 1.64
CA ALA A 219 -12.94 4.49 2.97
C ALA A 219 -12.86 6.01 3.18
N ALA A 220 -12.09 6.73 2.36
CA ALA A 220 -12.01 8.18 2.39
C ALA A 220 -13.08 8.87 1.50
N SER A 221 -13.26 8.39 0.27
CA SER A 221 -13.94 9.13 -0.80
C SER A 221 -14.98 8.32 -1.58
N GLY A 222 -15.29 7.11 -1.13
CA GLY A 222 -16.28 6.23 -1.74
C GLY A 222 -15.77 5.40 -2.91
N PHE A 223 -16.68 4.67 -3.56
CA PHE A 223 -16.35 3.65 -4.55
C PHE A 223 -15.53 4.19 -5.73
N ILE A 224 -15.88 5.37 -6.26
CA ILE A 224 -15.21 5.96 -7.41
C ILE A 224 -13.74 6.24 -7.09
N GLY A 225 -13.45 6.91 -5.97
CA GLY A 225 -12.07 7.21 -5.56
C GLY A 225 -11.27 5.94 -5.29
N GLY A 226 -11.89 4.94 -4.64
CA GLY A 226 -11.30 3.62 -4.42
C GLY A 226 -10.91 2.92 -5.73
N THR A 227 -11.84 2.88 -6.70
CA THR A 227 -11.62 2.25 -8.01
C THR A 227 -10.53 2.97 -8.81
N ILE A 228 -10.54 4.31 -8.84
CA ILE A 228 -9.50 5.10 -9.52
C ILE A 228 -8.13 4.81 -8.90
N MET A 229 -8.03 4.81 -7.58
CA MET A 229 -6.78 4.53 -6.87
C MET A 229 -6.28 3.11 -7.14
N GLY A 230 -7.17 2.11 -7.08
CA GLY A 230 -6.83 0.72 -7.40
C GLY A 230 -6.36 0.55 -8.84
N ALA A 231 -7.06 1.15 -9.79
CA ALA A 231 -6.71 1.13 -11.21
C ALA A 231 -5.35 1.81 -11.46
N TRP A 232 -5.09 2.95 -10.82
CA TRP A 232 -3.78 3.62 -10.88
C TRP A 232 -2.65 2.70 -10.43
N GLN A 233 -2.81 2.02 -9.29
CA GLN A 233 -1.77 1.11 -8.78
C GLN A 233 -1.59 -0.12 -9.66
N ALA A 234 -2.69 -0.72 -10.11
CA ALA A 234 -2.63 -1.83 -11.06
C ALA A 234 -1.91 -1.40 -12.34
N PHE A 235 -2.20 -0.20 -12.86
CA PHE A 235 -1.55 0.35 -14.04
C PHE A 235 -0.03 0.53 -13.85
N ASP A 236 0.42 1.15 -12.75
CA ASP A 236 1.86 1.29 -12.46
C ASP A 236 2.55 -0.08 -12.36
N PHE A 237 1.94 -1.05 -11.67
CA PHE A 237 2.50 -2.39 -11.58
C PHE A 237 2.53 -3.10 -12.92
N ILE A 238 1.47 -3.01 -13.73
CA ILE A 238 1.40 -3.69 -15.03
C ILE A 238 2.41 -3.11 -16.02
N THR A 239 2.55 -1.79 -16.04
CA THR A 239 3.36 -1.10 -17.06
C THR A 239 4.82 -0.93 -16.65
N ARG A 240 5.12 -0.87 -15.35
CA ARG A 240 6.48 -0.61 -14.86
C ARG A 240 6.98 -1.73 -13.94
N GLY A 241 6.23 -2.08 -12.89
CA GLY A 241 6.68 -3.02 -11.86
C GLY A 241 6.92 -4.45 -12.36
N VAL A 242 5.91 -5.03 -13.00
CA VAL A 242 5.90 -6.39 -13.54
C VAL A 242 6.94 -6.55 -14.66
N PRO A 243 7.07 -5.65 -15.65
CA PRO A 243 8.13 -5.72 -16.65
C PRO A 243 9.55 -5.72 -16.05
N THR A 244 9.81 -4.80 -15.11
CA THR A 244 11.10 -4.70 -14.40
C THR A 244 11.44 -6.01 -13.69
N LEU A 245 10.49 -6.54 -12.92
CA LEU A 245 10.70 -7.77 -12.15
C LEU A 245 10.78 -9.01 -13.06
N ASN A 246 10.05 -9.02 -14.17
CA ASN A 246 10.16 -10.06 -15.19
C ASN A 246 11.56 -10.10 -15.80
N ALA A 247 12.13 -8.95 -16.18
CA ALA A 247 13.49 -8.88 -16.73
C ALA A 247 14.53 -9.40 -15.72
N TYR A 248 14.42 -8.97 -14.47
CA TYR A 248 15.29 -9.46 -13.39
C TYR A 248 15.15 -10.97 -13.17
N CYS A 249 13.92 -11.47 -13.04
CA CYS A 249 13.67 -12.89 -12.80
C CYS A 249 14.07 -13.77 -13.99
N GLN A 250 13.87 -13.31 -15.22
CA GLN A 250 14.31 -14.03 -16.43
C GLN A 250 15.84 -14.15 -16.45
N LYS A 251 16.57 -13.07 -16.16
CA LYS A 251 18.04 -13.09 -16.07
C LYS A 251 18.54 -14.02 -14.96
N ARG A 252 17.83 -14.06 -13.82
CA ARG A 252 18.25 -14.82 -12.64
C ARG A 252 17.88 -16.30 -12.67
N TYR A 253 16.68 -16.64 -13.14
CA TYR A 253 16.10 -17.99 -13.04
C TYR A 253 15.91 -18.68 -14.39
N GLY A 254 16.07 -17.97 -15.51
CA GLY A 254 15.99 -18.52 -16.86
C GLY A 254 14.70 -19.31 -17.10
N GLU A 255 14.83 -20.57 -17.53
CA GLU A 255 13.71 -21.45 -17.83
C GLU A 255 12.76 -21.70 -16.65
N GLN A 256 13.24 -21.63 -15.40
CA GLN A 256 12.35 -21.78 -14.25
C GLN A 256 11.31 -20.65 -14.20
N TRP A 257 11.72 -19.43 -14.55
CA TRP A 257 10.80 -18.29 -14.63
C TRP A 257 9.84 -18.46 -15.81
N THR A 258 10.33 -18.91 -16.95
CA THR A 258 9.50 -19.18 -18.14
C THR A 258 8.43 -20.24 -17.82
N ARG A 259 8.79 -21.34 -17.16
CA ARG A 259 7.84 -22.38 -16.72
C ARG A 259 6.83 -21.81 -15.71
N PHE A 260 7.29 -21.10 -14.69
CA PHE A 260 6.40 -20.48 -13.71
C PHE A 260 5.37 -19.54 -14.34
N ARG A 261 5.78 -18.74 -15.34
CA ARG A 261 4.87 -17.85 -16.10
C ARG A 261 3.83 -18.58 -16.93
N ARG A 262 4.16 -19.77 -17.41
CA ARG A 262 3.22 -20.63 -18.14
C ARG A 262 2.22 -21.28 -17.17
N ASP A 263 2.72 -21.78 -16.04
CA ASP A 263 1.94 -22.60 -15.11
C ASP A 263 1.04 -21.74 -14.21
N VAL A 264 1.50 -20.54 -13.81
CA VAL A 264 0.72 -19.57 -13.03
C VAL A 264 0.19 -18.45 -13.93
N LYS A 265 -1.05 -18.64 -14.39
CA LYS A 265 -1.75 -17.74 -15.32
C LYS A 265 -1.85 -16.31 -14.80
N TRP A 266 -2.29 -16.14 -13.56
CA TRP A 266 -2.57 -14.82 -12.99
C TRP A 266 -1.30 -14.07 -12.57
N VAL A 267 -1.30 -12.76 -12.80
CA VAL A 267 -0.20 -11.83 -12.55
C VAL A 267 -0.39 -11.16 -11.20
N LEU A 268 -1.51 -10.49 -10.95
CA LEU A 268 -1.76 -9.67 -9.77
C LEU A 268 -2.90 -10.23 -8.91
N ILE A 269 -4.07 -10.43 -9.52
CA ILE A 269 -5.31 -10.78 -8.82
C ILE A 269 -5.85 -12.08 -9.45
N PRO A 270 -5.91 -13.18 -8.68
CA PRO A 270 -6.47 -14.44 -9.16
C PRO A 270 -7.90 -14.25 -9.68
N GLY A 271 -8.18 -14.75 -10.88
CA GLY A 271 -9.49 -14.63 -11.51
C GLY A 271 -9.69 -13.37 -12.36
N VAL A 272 -8.77 -12.41 -12.30
CA VAL A 272 -8.91 -11.11 -13.00
C VAL A 272 -7.74 -10.86 -13.96
N TYR A 273 -6.53 -10.74 -13.43
CA TYR A 273 -5.31 -10.47 -14.21
C TYR A 273 -4.11 -11.03 -13.50
#